data_AF-A0A1R3U4U4-F1
#
_entry.id   AF-A0A1R3U4U4-F1
#
_cell.length_a   1.000
_cell.length_b   1.000
_cell.length_c   1.000
_cell.angle_alpha   90.00
_cell.angle_beta   90.00
_cell.angle_gamma   90.00
#
_symmetry.space_group_name_H-M   'P 1'
#
loop_
_entity.id
_entity.type
_entity.pdbx_description
1 polymer ?
#
loop_
_entity_poly.entity_id
_entity_poly.type
_entity_poly.pdbx_seq_one_letter_code
_entity_poly.pdbx_strand_id
1 'polypeptide(L)'
;MLRFLMLIALCLSISGCGLTKVPDFIHDRDVNRLDAVGVTLETARNMATRNGFRCNQSLDRNRTVVSKDKVQRKTDILECHKTSLDLVCPQRRYVVFNADPQSGRVYSVGRRITQHSCF
;
A
#
# COMPACT_ATOMS: atom_id res chain seq x y z
N MET A 1 -25.44 41.20 -14.94
CA MET A 1 -25.86 40.05 -14.11
C MET A 1 -25.45 38.70 -14.70
N LEU A 2 -25.70 38.42 -15.99
CA LEU A 2 -25.35 37.15 -16.64
C LEU A 2 -23.84 36.83 -16.69
N ARG A 3 -22.97 37.86 -16.80
CA ARG A 3 -21.50 37.72 -16.78
C ARG A 3 -20.94 37.23 -15.43
N PHE A 4 -21.57 37.59 -14.31
CA PHE A 4 -21.12 37.16 -12.98
C PHE A 4 -21.50 35.70 -12.70
N LEU A 5 -22.65 35.24 -13.20
CA LEU A 5 -23.07 33.85 -13.11
C LEU A 5 -22.14 32.89 -13.87
N MET A 6 -21.60 33.31 -15.02
CA MET A 6 -20.62 32.52 -15.79
C MET A 6 -19.29 32.33 -15.03
N LEU A 7 -18.80 33.37 -14.33
CA LEU A 7 -17.56 33.30 -13.56
C LEU A 7 -17.71 32.38 -12.34
N ILE A 8 -18.87 32.37 -11.69
CA ILE A 8 -19.15 31.48 -10.54
C ILE A 8 -19.24 30.01 -11.01
N ALA A 9 -19.86 29.75 -12.17
CA ALA A 9 -19.93 28.40 -12.74
C ALA A 9 -18.54 27.86 -13.15
N LEU A 10 -17.63 28.73 -13.60
CA LEU A 10 -16.25 28.34 -13.91
C LEU A 10 -15.46 28.02 -12.64
N CYS A 11 -15.61 28.78 -11.55
CA CYS A 11 -14.95 28.50 -10.27
C CYS A 11 -15.40 27.18 -9.62
N LEU A 12 -16.68 26.80 -9.78
CA LEU A 12 -17.23 25.53 -9.27
C LEU A 12 -16.73 24.29 -10.04
N SER A 13 -16.16 24.48 -11.24
CA SER A 13 -15.55 23.39 -12.03
C SER A 13 -14.10 23.10 -11.62
N ILE A 14 -13.46 24.01 -10.88
CA ILE A 14 -12.07 23.88 -10.41
C ILE A 14 -12.02 23.27 -8.99
N SER A 15 -13.14 23.21 -8.27
CA SER A 15 -13.26 22.52 -6.98
C SER A 15 -13.42 20.99 -7.11
N GLY A 16 -13.09 20.41 -8.26
CA GLY A 16 -12.91 18.97 -8.46
C GLY A 16 -11.63 18.42 -7.80
N CYS A 17 -11.35 18.78 -6.55
CA CYS A 17 -10.27 18.20 -5.74
C CYS A 17 -10.68 16.79 -5.27
N GLY A 18 -10.80 15.83 -6.20
CA GLY A 18 -11.29 14.47 -5.89
C GLY A 18 -10.29 13.33 -6.07
N LEU A 19 -9.24 13.49 -6.89
CA LEU A 19 -8.34 12.38 -7.26
C LEU A 19 -6.86 12.67 -6.97
N THR A 20 -6.59 13.40 -5.88
CA THR A 20 -5.20 13.65 -5.47
C THR A 20 -4.61 12.51 -4.64
N LYS A 21 -5.41 11.65 -3.98
CA LYS A 21 -4.89 10.55 -3.12
C LYS A 21 -5.81 9.32 -3.16
N VAL A 22 -5.23 8.12 -3.15
CA VAL A 22 -5.99 6.89 -2.85
C VAL A 22 -6.45 7.00 -1.39
N PRO A 23 -7.75 6.83 -1.10
CA PRO A 23 -8.20 6.79 0.28
C PRO A 23 -7.53 5.62 1.05
N ASP A 24 -7.04 5.87 2.27
CA ASP A 24 -6.39 4.85 3.09
C ASP A 24 -7.26 3.59 3.25
N PHE A 25 -8.59 3.75 3.37
CA PHE A 25 -9.52 2.62 3.51
C PHE A 25 -9.52 1.65 2.30
N ILE A 26 -9.24 2.14 1.09
CA ILE A 26 -9.14 1.29 -0.11
C ILE A 26 -7.86 0.47 -0.03
N HIS A 27 -6.74 1.09 0.38
CA HIS A 27 -5.48 0.37 0.57
C HIS A 27 -5.59 -0.68 1.68
N ASP A 28 -6.28 -0.36 2.78
CA ASP A 28 -6.53 -1.30 3.88
C ASP A 28 -7.36 -2.49 3.42
N ARG A 29 -8.40 -2.23 2.63
CA ARG A 29 -9.22 -3.28 2.04
C ARG A 29 -8.41 -4.16 1.10
N ASP A 30 -7.58 -3.58 0.23
CA ASP A 30 -6.73 -4.33 -0.70
C ASP A 30 -5.74 -5.23 0.06
N VAL A 31 -5.14 -4.72 1.14
CA VAL A 31 -4.20 -5.48 1.98
C VAL A 31 -4.91 -6.58 2.76
N ASN A 32 -6.05 -6.29 3.39
CA ASN A 32 -6.81 -7.27 4.17
C ASN A 32 -7.36 -8.40 3.29
N ARG A 33 -7.74 -8.10 2.04
CA ARG A 33 -8.22 -9.11 1.08
C ARG A 33 -7.14 -10.11 0.64
N LEU A 34 -5.87 -9.78 0.82
CA LEU A 34 -4.81 -10.73 0.50
C LEU A 34 -4.80 -11.93 1.44
N ASP A 35 -5.35 -11.82 2.66
CA ASP A 35 -5.50 -12.91 3.64
C ASP A 35 -4.29 -13.88 3.67
N ALA A 36 -3.09 -13.31 3.73
CA ALA A 36 -1.85 -14.04 3.53
C ALA A 36 -1.25 -14.59 4.84
N VAL A 37 -1.96 -14.47 5.97
CA VAL A 37 -1.46 -15.00 7.24
C VAL A 37 -1.49 -16.53 7.20
N GLY A 38 -0.40 -17.14 7.63
CA GLY A 38 -0.25 -18.59 7.66
C GLY A 38 0.18 -19.22 6.34
N VAL A 39 0.31 -18.49 5.23
CA VAL A 39 0.89 -19.05 3.99
C VAL A 39 2.40 -18.82 3.90
N THR A 40 3.08 -19.46 2.95
CA THR A 40 4.51 -19.23 2.70
C THR A 40 4.73 -17.87 2.05
N LEU A 41 5.93 -17.30 2.17
CA LEU A 41 6.30 -16.07 1.49
C LEU A 41 6.16 -16.14 -0.04
N GLU A 42 6.39 -17.31 -0.64
CA GLU A 42 6.18 -17.53 -2.07
C GLU A 42 4.69 -17.49 -2.45
N THR A 43 3.83 -18.13 -1.66
CA THR A 43 2.38 -18.04 -1.86
C THR A 43 1.90 -16.61 -1.70
N ALA A 44 2.35 -15.90 -0.66
CA ALA A 44 2.01 -14.50 -0.42
C ALA A 44 2.45 -13.59 -1.59
N ARG A 45 3.66 -13.82 -2.14
CA ARG A 45 4.15 -13.16 -3.35
C ARG A 45 3.18 -13.37 -4.52
N ASN A 46 2.80 -14.61 -4.79
CA ASN A 46 1.89 -14.94 -5.88
C ASN A 46 0.51 -14.29 -5.68
N MET A 47 -0.02 -14.26 -4.46
CA MET A 47 -1.27 -13.57 -4.13
C MET A 47 -1.17 -12.07 -4.39
N ALA A 48 -0.08 -11.42 -3.96
CA ALA A 48 0.16 -10.01 -4.21
C ALA A 48 0.27 -9.70 -5.71
N THR A 49 1.02 -10.52 -6.46
CA THR A 49 1.20 -10.36 -7.91
C THR A 49 -0.11 -10.52 -8.68
N ARG A 50 -0.97 -11.48 -8.31
CA ARG A 50 -2.32 -11.62 -8.89
C ARG A 50 -3.20 -10.39 -8.63
N ASN A 51 -2.96 -9.66 -7.55
CA ASN A 51 -3.67 -8.40 -7.21
C ASN A 51 -2.99 -7.14 -7.80
N GLY A 52 -2.00 -7.32 -8.68
CA GLY A 52 -1.32 -6.24 -9.39
C GLY A 52 -0.20 -5.56 -8.60
N PHE A 53 0.31 -6.18 -7.54
CA PHE A 53 1.52 -5.72 -6.85
C PHE A 53 2.77 -6.32 -7.49
N ARG A 54 3.84 -5.54 -7.53
CA ARG A 54 5.18 -5.99 -7.91
C ARG A 54 6.02 -6.20 -6.65
N CYS A 55 6.50 -7.41 -6.46
CA CYS A 55 7.29 -7.79 -5.28
C CYS A 55 8.78 -7.58 -5.50
N ASN A 56 9.51 -7.24 -4.44
CA ASN A 56 10.97 -7.23 -4.46
C ASN A 56 11.47 -8.65 -4.77
N GLN A 57 12.54 -8.72 -5.57
CA GLN A 57 13.16 -10.00 -5.93
C GLN A 57 13.76 -10.68 -4.70
N SER A 58 14.49 -9.91 -3.89
CA SER A 58 15.08 -10.36 -2.63
C SER A 58 14.12 -10.20 -1.45
N LEU A 59 14.34 -11.06 -0.45
CA LEU A 59 13.76 -10.95 0.88
C LEU A 59 14.75 -10.21 1.78
N ASP A 60 14.24 -9.36 2.67
CA ASP A 60 15.04 -8.83 3.75
C ASP A 60 15.00 -9.81 4.92
N ARG A 61 16.08 -10.59 5.10
CA ARG A 61 16.10 -11.76 5.99
C ARG A 61 16.58 -11.42 7.40
N ASN A 62 16.07 -12.14 8.40
CA ASN A 62 16.52 -12.08 9.79
C ASN A 62 16.54 -10.66 10.41
N ARG A 63 15.60 -9.81 9.99
CA ARG A 63 15.46 -8.45 10.52
C ARG A 63 14.85 -8.49 11.90
N THR A 64 15.39 -7.65 12.79
CA THR A 64 14.77 -7.45 14.10
C THR A 64 13.62 -6.47 13.94
N VAL A 65 12.39 -6.95 14.14
CA VAL A 65 11.18 -6.14 14.17
C VAL A 65 10.70 -6.05 15.61
N VAL A 66 10.34 -4.84 16.05
CA VAL A 66 9.78 -4.60 17.38
C VAL A 66 8.26 -4.50 17.23
N SER A 67 7.53 -5.40 17.88
CA SER A 67 6.07 -5.33 17.92
C SER A 67 5.60 -4.15 18.77
N LYS A 68 4.31 -3.83 18.70
CA LYS A 68 3.68 -2.80 19.55
C LYS A 68 3.87 -3.09 21.05
N ASP A 69 3.94 -4.36 21.42
CA ASP A 69 4.15 -4.83 22.79
C ASP A 69 5.64 -4.87 23.19
N LYS A 70 6.51 -4.21 22.42
CA LYS A 70 7.98 -4.16 22.62
C LYS A 70 8.69 -5.52 22.51
N VAL A 71 8.02 -6.53 21.94
CA VAL A 71 8.64 -7.83 21.69
C VAL A 71 9.53 -7.72 20.45
N GLN A 72 10.80 -8.09 20.59
CA GLN A 72 11.72 -8.17 19.47
C GLN A 72 11.64 -9.56 18.84
N ARG A 73 11.46 -9.62 17.52
CA ARG A 73 11.43 -10.89 16.77
C ARG A 73 12.29 -10.82 15.52
N LYS A 74 12.98 -11.91 15.22
CA LYS A 74 13.61 -12.12 13.91
C LYS A 74 12.54 -12.42 12.87
N THR A 75 12.63 -11.71 11.74
CA THR A 75 11.58 -11.66 10.73
C THR A 75 12.19 -11.65 9.34
N ASP A 76 11.64 -12.46 8.45
CA ASP A 76 11.89 -12.35 7.01
C ASP A 76 10.81 -11.47 6.40
N ILE A 77 11.21 -10.43 5.68
CA ILE A 77 10.32 -9.39 5.16
C ILE A 77 10.29 -9.46 3.63
N LEU A 78 9.09 -9.57 3.07
CA LEU A 78 8.82 -9.39 1.65
C LEU A 78 8.00 -8.13 1.44
N GLU A 79 8.56 -7.14 0.75
CA GLU A 79 7.80 -5.97 0.31
C GLU A 79 7.30 -6.15 -1.12
N CYS A 80 6.03 -5.81 -1.35
CA CYS A 80 5.46 -5.66 -2.67
C CYS A 80 4.77 -4.31 -2.80
N HIS A 81 4.79 -3.72 -3.99
CA HIS A 81 4.28 -2.37 -4.22
C HIS A 81 3.40 -2.29 -5.45
N LYS A 82 2.47 -1.34 -5.44
CA LYS A 82 1.61 -0.98 -6.56
C LYS A 82 1.62 0.54 -6.68
N THR A 83 1.88 1.03 -7.89
CA THR A 83 1.82 2.47 -8.19
C THR A 83 0.47 2.75 -8.82
N SER A 84 -0.29 3.66 -8.21
CA SER A 84 -1.53 4.17 -8.82
C SER A 84 -1.16 5.32 -9.77
N LEU A 85 -1.11 5.04 -11.08
CA LEU A 85 -0.75 6.03 -12.10
C LEU A 85 -1.90 6.98 -12.44
N ASP A 86 -3.15 6.59 -12.16
CA ASP A 86 -4.36 7.36 -12.50
C ASP A 86 -4.63 8.53 -11.54
N LEU A 87 -3.72 8.80 -10.60
CA LEU A 87 -3.83 9.91 -9.68
C LEU A 87 -3.00 11.09 -10.17
N VAL A 88 -3.53 12.29 -9.96
CA VAL A 88 -2.79 13.55 -10.13
C VAL A 88 -1.49 13.53 -9.31
N CYS A 89 -1.50 12.80 -8.18
CA CYS A 89 -0.32 12.49 -7.38
C CYS A 89 -0.04 10.98 -7.35
N PRO A 90 0.95 10.49 -8.11
CA PRO A 90 1.32 9.09 -8.08
C PRO A 90 1.72 8.63 -6.67
N GLN A 91 0.91 7.74 -6.10
CA GLN A 91 1.19 7.13 -4.81
C GLN A 91 1.74 5.73 -5.00
N ARG A 92 2.83 5.43 -4.30
CA ARG A 92 3.36 4.06 -4.22
C ARG A 92 2.84 3.41 -2.95
N ARG A 93 1.99 2.41 -3.13
CA ARG A 93 1.34 1.67 -2.05
C ARG A 93 2.05 0.35 -1.86
N TYR A 94 2.40 0.03 -0.62
CA TYR A 94 3.14 -1.16 -0.25
C TYR A 94 2.27 -2.09 0.60
N VAL A 95 2.40 -3.38 0.31
CA VAL A 95 2.08 -4.48 1.21
C VAL A 95 3.38 -5.10 1.70
N VAL A 96 3.47 -5.36 3.00
CA VAL A 96 4.67 -5.89 3.65
C VAL A 96 4.30 -7.21 4.32
N PHE A 97 4.84 -8.32 3.84
CA PHE A 97 4.64 -9.63 4.48
C PHE A 97 5.78 -9.89 5.44
N ASN A 98 5.44 -10.10 6.71
CA ASN A 98 6.39 -10.49 7.75
C ASN A 98 6.21 -11.98 8.02
N ALA A 99 7.28 -12.74 7.84
CA ALA A 99 7.29 -14.17 8.06
C ALA A 99 8.26 -14.58 9.17
N ASP A 100 7.92 -15.68 9.83
CA ASP A 100 8.77 -16.32 10.81
C ASP A 100 9.92 -17.03 10.06
N PRO A 101 11.20 -16.73 10.36
CA PRO A 101 12.33 -17.27 9.61
C PRO A 101 12.50 -18.79 9.71
N GLN A 102 11.97 -19.41 10.78
CA GLN A 102 12.09 -20.86 10.98
C GLN A 102 11.07 -21.61 10.14
N SER A 103 9.81 -21.17 10.18
CA SER A 103 8.71 -21.82 9.45
C SER A 103 8.54 -21.31 8.02
N GLY A 104 9.07 -20.13 7.69
CA GLY A 104 8.87 -19.44 6.41
C GLY A 104 7.44 -18.95 6.19
N ARG A 105 6.60 -18.98 7.23
CA ARG A 105 5.17 -18.64 7.15
C ARG A 105 4.92 -17.22 7.59
N VAL A 106 4.07 -16.52 6.85
CA VAL A 106 3.64 -15.15 7.16
C VAL A 106 2.84 -15.15 8.46
N TYR A 107 3.23 -14.33 9.42
CA TYR A 107 2.48 -14.15 10.68
C TYR A 107 1.80 -12.78 10.75
N SER A 108 2.20 -11.82 9.92
CA SER A 108 1.53 -10.52 9.83
C SER A 108 1.71 -9.88 8.47
N VAL A 109 0.71 -9.08 8.09
CA VAL A 109 0.70 -8.30 6.86
C VAL A 109 0.59 -6.82 7.24
N GLY A 110 1.59 -6.04 6.85
CA GLY A 110 1.67 -4.61 7.05
C GLY A 110 1.33 -3.82 5.78
N ARG A 111 1.12 -2.52 5.95
CA ARG A 111 0.85 -1.58 4.87
C ARG A 111 1.68 -0.32 5.05
N ARG A 112 2.11 0.27 3.93
CA ARG A 112 2.79 1.57 3.90
C ARG A 112 2.43 2.30 2.61
N ILE A 113 2.24 3.61 2.67
CA ILE A 113 2.04 4.46 1.48
C ILE A 113 3.18 5.47 1.45
N THR A 114 3.89 5.56 0.33
CA THR A 114 4.84 6.63 0.07
C THR A 114 4.17 7.61 -0.89
N GLN A 115 3.95 8.84 -0.43
CA GLN A 115 3.48 9.95 -1.25
C GLN A 115 4.68 10.55 -1.99
N HIS A 116 4.59 10.68 -3.32
CA HIS A 116 5.48 11.62 -4.02
C HIS A 116 4.88 13.02 -3.83
N SER A 117 5.72 14.01 -3.53
CA SER A 117 5.30 15.41 -3.37
C SER A 117 4.64 15.91 -4.64
N CYS A 118 3.40 16.37 -4.54
CA CYS A 118 2.76 17.18 -5.56
C CYS A 118 2.94 18.65 -5.18
N PHE A 119 3.43 19.44 -6.12
CA PHE A 119 3.56 20.89 -5.99
C PHE A 119 2.32 21.58 -6.57
#